data_AF-B9IB78-F1
#
_entry.id   AF-B9IB78-F1
#
_cell.length_a   1.000
_cell.length_b   1.000
_cell.length_c   1.000
_cell.angle_alpha   90.00
_cell.angle_beta   90.00
_cell.angle_gamma   90.00
#
_symmetry.space_group_name_H-M   'P 1'
#
loop_
_entity.id
_entity.type
_entity.pdbx_description
1 polymer ?
#
loop_
_entity_poly.entity_id
_entity_poly.type
_entity_poly.pdbx_seq_one_letter_code
_entity_poly.pdbx_strand_id
1 'polypeptide(L)'
;MKNKRCSWWVRTGFRLFFGGLAFFIAVAFPFLPSLAALIGGIALPLTLAYPCFMWISIKKTHQKGHGVMWCLNLGPGCLGMVLSVLLVVAAVWNLATKGLHANFFHPE
;
A
#
# COMPACT_ATOMS: atom_id res chain seq x y z
N MET A 1 -7.66 -20.79 20.78
CA MET A 1 -6.57 -20.93 19.79
C MET A 1 -5.22 -20.79 20.51
N LYS A 2 -4.40 -21.85 20.55
CA LYS A 2 -3.10 -21.82 21.25
C LYS A 2 -2.08 -21.11 20.34
N ASN A 3 -1.57 -19.97 20.79
CA ASN A 3 -0.58 -19.16 20.07
C ASN A 3 0.80 -19.84 20.12
N LYS A 4 1.00 -20.92 19.34
CA LYS A 4 2.32 -21.58 19.23
C LYS A 4 3.27 -20.64 18.49
N ARG A 5 4.48 -20.43 19.02
CA ARG A 5 5.54 -19.71 18.30
C ARG A 5 5.70 -20.36 16.93
N CYS A 6 5.47 -19.57 15.87
CA CYS A 6 5.73 -19.99 14.51
C CYS A 6 7.17 -20.53 14.44
N SER A 7 7.35 -21.76 13.96
CA SER A 7 8.66 -22.44 13.99
C SER A 7 9.70 -21.56 13.30
N TRP A 8 10.89 -21.45 13.90
CA TRP A 8 11.92 -20.52 13.42
C TRP A 8 12.27 -20.79 11.94
N TRP A 9 12.21 -22.05 11.52
CA TRP A 9 12.38 -22.50 10.14
C TRP A 9 11.35 -21.93 9.16
N VAL A 10 10.05 -21.97 9.49
CA VAL A 10 9.02 -21.41 8.59
C VAL A 10 9.11 -19.90 8.52
N ARG A 11 9.49 -19.23 9.62
CA ARG A 11 9.71 -17.78 9.64
C ARG A 11 10.90 -17.37 8.77
N THR A 12 12.00 -18.12 8.84
CA THR A 12 13.19 -17.88 8.02
C THR A 12 12.94 -18.22 6.56
N GLY A 13 12.29 -19.34 6.26
CA GLY A 13 11.91 -19.72 4.89
C GLY A 13 11.02 -18.68 4.21
N PHE A 14 10.01 -18.17 4.93
CA PHE A 14 9.15 -17.10 4.42
C PHE A 14 9.92 -15.81 4.16
N ARG A 15 10.84 -15.42 5.05
CA ARG A 15 11.69 -14.22 4.86
C ARG A 15 12.62 -14.38 3.65
N LEU A 16 13.24 -15.54 3.48
CA LEU A 16 14.12 -15.82 2.35
C LEU A 16 13.33 -15.85 1.04
N PHE A 17 12.14 -16.44 1.03
CA PHE A 17 11.28 -16.47 -0.14
C PHE A 17 10.84 -15.06 -0.56
N PHE A 18 10.28 -14.27 0.36
CA PHE A 18 9.86 -12.90 0.05
C PHE A 18 11.04 -11.99 -0.31
N GLY A 19 12.16 -12.10 0.41
CA GLY A 19 13.37 -11.34 0.11
C GLY A 19 13.97 -11.70 -1.24
N GLY A 20 14.08 -13.00 -1.54
CA GLY A 20 14.58 -13.50 -2.82
C GLY A 20 13.65 -13.15 -3.98
N LEU A 21 12.34 -13.29 -3.81
CA LEU A 21 11.35 -12.87 -4.80
C LEU A 21 11.44 -11.36 -5.06
N ALA A 22 11.51 -10.54 -4.02
CA ALA A 22 11.66 -9.09 -4.17
C ALA A 22 12.96 -8.72 -4.91
N PHE A 23 14.08 -9.38 -4.59
CA PHE A 23 15.35 -9.18 -5.29
C PHE A 23 15.30 -9.63 -6.75
N PHE A 24 14.67 -10.76 -7.04
CA PHE A 24 14.51 -11.24 -8.42
C PHE A 24 13.68 -10.27 -9.26
N ILE A 25 12.55 -9.79 -8.71
CA ILE A 25 11.73 -8.77 -9.36
C ILE A 25 12.54 -7.47 -9.52
N ALA A 26 13.36 -7.08 -8.51
CA ALA A 26 14.27 -5.91 -8.53
C ALA A 26 15.22 -5.90 -9.72
N VAL A 27 15.83 -7.05 -9.99
CA VAL A 27 16.79 -7.19 -11.07
C VAL A 27 16.10 -7.37 -12.42
N ALA A 28 14.98 -8.08 -12.46
CA ALA A 28 14.29 -8.43 -13.72
C ALA A 28 13.43 -7.28 -14.29
N PHE A 29 12.89 -6.40 -13.43
CA PHE A 29 11.89 -5.42 -13.85
C PHE A 29 12.25 -3.97 -13.49
N PRO A 30 12.65 -3.14 -14.46
CA PRO A 30 13.00 -1.73 -14.23
C PRO A 30 11.78 -0.84 -13.88
N PHE A 31 10.55 -1.36 -13.91
CA PHE A 31 9.30 -0.65 -13.62
C PHE A 31 8.82 -0.76 -12.17
N LEU A 32 9.59 -1.42 -11.31
CA LEU A 32 9.28 -1.63 -9.91
C LEU A 32 8.94 -0.40 -9.07
N PRO A 33 9.57 0.77 -9.26
CA PRO A 33 9.18 1.97 -8.54
C PRO A 33 7.70 2.32 -8.79
N SER A 34 7.21 2.13 -10.02
CA SER A 34 5.81 2.37 -10.36
C SER A 34 4.89 1.30 -9.77
N LEU A 35 5.31 0.02 -9.79
CA LEU A 35 4.54 -1.08 -9.21
C LEU A 35 4.42 -0.96 -7.68
N ALA A 36 5.51 -0.59 -7.00
CA ALA A 36 5.53 -0.34 -5.57
C ALA A 36 4.67 0.88 -5.19
N ALA A 37 4.70 1.95 -5.99
CA ALA A 37 3.82 3.10 -5.79
C ALA A 37 2.34 2.75 -6.00
N LEU A 38 2.02 1.88 -6.96
CA LEU A 38 0.65 1.41 -7.21
C LEU A 38 0.14 0.53 -6.06
N ILE A 39 0.93 -0.46 -5.64
CA ILE A 39 0.61 -1.38 -4.54
C ILE A 39 0.49 -0.61 -3.23
N GLY A 40 1.44 0.29 -2.96
CA GLY A 40 1.41 1.19 -1.80
C GLY A 40 0.21 2.14 -1.84
N GLY A 41 -0.11 2.68 -3.02
CA GLY A 41 -1.29 3.50 -3.28
C GLY A 41 -2.57 2.79 -2.88
N ILE A 42 -2.81 1.57 -3.37
CA ILE A 42 -4.01 0.78 -3.08
C ILE A 42 -4.08 0.35 -1.59
N ALA A 43 -2.93 0.15 -0.94
CA ALA A 43 -2.85 -0.22 0.46
C ALA A 43 -3.09 0.96 1.44
N LEU A 44 -2.85 2.20 1.02
CA LEU A 44 -3.02 3.40 1.86
C LEU A 44 -4.48 3.61 2.34
N PRO A 45 -5.52 3.50 1.49
CA PRO A 45 -6.91 3.53 1.92
C PRO A 45 -7.25 2.44 2.94
N LEU A 46 -6.73 1.24 2.73
CA LEU A 46 -7.02 0.09 3.58
C LEU A 46 -6.36 0.21 4.97
N THR A 47 -5.17 0.81 5.04
CA THR A 47 -4.41 0.95 6.29
C THR A 47 -4.72 2.24 7.05
N LEU A 48 -5.07 3.33 6.35
CA LEU A 48 -5.34 4.63 6.96
C LEU A 48 -6.83 4.97 6.98
N ALA A 49 -7.54 4.81 5.87
CA ALA A 49 -8.95 5.22 5.78
C ALA A 49 -9.87 4.24 6.49
N TYR A 50 -9.65 2.93 6.39
CA TYR A 50 -10.49 1.90 7.02
C TYR A 50 -10.60 2.05 8.55
N PRO A 51 -9.51 2.11 9.34
CA PRO A 51 -9.63 2.28 10.79
C PRO A 51 -10.20 3.64 11.17
N CYS A 52 -9.91 4.71 10.42
CA CYS A 52 -10.45 6.05 10.68
C CYS A 52 -11.97 6.10 10.44
N PHE A 53 -12.45 5.60 9.31
CA PHE A 53 -13.89 5.52 9.01
C PHE A 53 -14.61 4.58 9.95
N MET A 54 -14.01 3.44 10.31
CA MET A 54 -14.59 2.51 11.28
C MET A 54 -14.74 3.16 12.65
N TRP A 55 -13.71 3.87 13.13
CA TRP A 55 -13.77 4.62 14.38
C TRP A 55 -14.86 5.68 14.36
N ILE A 56 -14.98 6.44 13.27
CA ILE A 56 -16.03 7.45 13.09
C ILE A 56 -17.41 6.80 13.11
N SER A 57 -17.62 5.70 12.39
CA SER A 57 -18.89 4.98 12.35
C SER A 57 -19.30 4.43 13.72
N ILE A 58 -18.35 3.93 14.51
CA ILE A 58 -18.61 3.42 15.87
C ILE A 58 -18.93 4.58 16.85
N LYS A 59 -18.19 5.69 16.77
CA LYS A 59 -18.35 6.85 17.68
C LYS A 59 -19.52 7.77 17.30
N LYS A 60 -20.03 7.72 16.07
CA LYS A 60 -21.13 8.57 15.57
C LYS A 60 -22.41 8.45 16.39
N THR A 61 -22.62 7.29 17.03
CA THR A 61 -23.77 7.05 17.91
C THR A 61 -23.62 7.67 19.31
N HIS A 62 -22.40 8.07 19.73
CA HIS A 62 -22.08 8.53 21.09
C HIS A 62 -21.55 9.98 21.14
N GLN A 63 -21.92 10.79 20.13
CA GLN A 63 -21.14 11.95 19.68
C GLN A 63 -21.51 13.31 20.31
N LYS A 64 -22.01 13.38 21.54
CA LYS A 64 -22.18 14.67 22.24
C LYS A 64 -20.86 15.10 22.89
N GLY A 65 -19.86 15.56 22.12
CA GLY A 65 -18.71 16.29 22.69
C GLY A 65 -17.31 16.07 22.10
N HIS A 66 -17.11 15.19 21.10
CA HIS A 66 -15.76 14.77 20.66
C HIS A 66 -15.28 15.41 19.33
N GLY A 67 -15.59 16.69 19.09
CA GLY A 67 -15.34 17.35 17.79
C GLY A 67 -13.87 17.35 17.32
N VAL A 68 -12.92 17.58 18.23
CA VAL A 68 -11.47 17.62 17.88
C VAL A 68 -10.96 16.25 17.46
N MET A 69 -11.35 15.18 18.18
CA MET A 69 -10.91 13.81 17.89
C MET A 69 -11.55 13.25 16.61
N TRP A 70 -12.73 13.77 16.23
CA TRP A 70 -13.38 13.50 14.97
C TRP A 70 -12.61 14.10 13.79
N CYS A 71 -12.21 15.38 13.89
CA CYS A 71 -11.37 16.04 12.89
C CYS A 71 -10.01 15.36 12.73
N LEU A 72 -9.36 14.97 13.83
CA LEU A 72 -8.09 14.26 13.82
C LEU A 72 -8.15 12.85 13.22
N ASN A 73 -9.31 12.17 13.22
CA ASN A 73 -9.47 10.89 12.53
C ASN A 73 -9.88 11.08 11.06
N LEU A 74 -10.68 12.09 10.74
CA LEU A 74 -11.07 12.36 9.35
C LEU A 74 -9.93 12.89 8.49
N GLY A 75 -9.12 13.81 9.02
CA GLY A 75 -8.00 14.42 8.31
C GLY A 75 -7.05 13.41 7.67
N PRO A 76 -6.39 12.51 8.43
CA PRO A 76 -5.47 11.52 7.88
C PRO A 76 -6.16 10.48 6.99
N GLY A 77 -7.44 10.16 7.24
CA GLY A 77 -8.22 9.29 6.36
C GLY A 77 -8.44 9.89 4.97
N CYS A 78 -8.89 11.16 4.90
CA CYS A 78 -9.04 11.89 3.64
C CYS A 78 -7.69 12.11 2.94
N LEU A 79 -6.65 12.47 3.70
CA LEU A 79 -5.30 12.64 3.19
C LEU A 79 -4.77 11.33 2.57
N GLY A 80 -4.99 10.19 3.23
CA GLY A 80 -4.63 8.87 2.72
C GLY A 80 -5.36 8.49 1.42
N MET A 81 -6.64 8.83 1.30
CA MET A 81 -7.41 8.63 0.06
C MET A 81 -6.90 9.51 -1.09
N VAL A 82 -6.63 10.79 -0.83
CA VAL A 82 -6.09 11.73 -1.83
C VAL A 82 -4.70 11.28 -2.29
N LEU A 83 -3.83 10.91 -1.35
CA LEU A 83 -2.51 10.35 -1.66
C LEU A 83 -2.60 9.07 -2.48
N SER A 84 -3.54 8.17 -2.18
CA SER A 84 -3.78 6.96 -2.97
C SER A 84 -4.13 7.29 -4.42
N VAL A 85 -5.07 8.21 -4.65
CA VAL A 85 -5.48 8.59 -6.01
C VAL A 85 -4.32 9.24 -6.75
N LEU A 86 -3.60 10.17 -6.12
CA LEU A 86 -2.43 10.81 -6.70
C LEU A 86 -1.34 9.80 -7.08
N LEU A 87 -1.06 8.82 -6.22
CA LEU A 87 -0.07 7.77 -6.49
C LEU A 87 -0.50 6.87 -7.65
N VAL A 88 -1.78 6.47 -7.71
CA VAL A 88 -2.30 5.67 -8.83
C VAL A 88 -2.21 6.46 -10.14
N VAL A 89 -2.64 7.72 -10.15
CA VAL A 89 -2.55 8.60 -11.33
C VAL A 89 -1.10 8.80 -11.75
N ALA A 90 -0.20 9.07 -10.81
CA ALA A 90 1.23 9.24 -11.10
C ALA A 90 1.87 7.96 -11.64
N ALA A 91 1.50 6.79 -11.10
CA ALA A 91 1.96 5.50 -11.59
C ALA A 91 1.47 5.23 -13.01
N VAL A 92 0.17 5.42 -13.28
CA VAL A 92 -0.43 5.29 -14.63
C VAL A 92 0.20 6.28 -15.60
N TRP A 93 0.43 7.52 -15.19
CA TRP A 93 1.09 8.54 -16.00
C TRP A 93 2.54 8.17 -16.30
N ASN A 94 3.29 7.65 -15.32
CA ASN A 94 4.65 7.13 -15.56
C ASN A 94 4.62 5.96 -16.55
N LEU A 95 3.65 5.05 -16.43
CA LEU A 95 3.49 3.94 -17.37
C LEU A 95 3.16 4.41 -18.78
N ALA A 96 2.30 5.43 -18.92
CA ALA A 96 1.88 5.96 -20.21
C ALA A 96 2.98 6.80 -20.89
N THR A 97 3.67 7.65 -20.14
CA THR A 97 4.70 8.56 -20.68
C THR A 97 6.06 7.90 -20.86
N LYS A 98 6.46 7.02 -19.93
CA LYS A 98 7.68 6.20 -20.06
C LYS A 98 7.40 4.83 -20.65
N GLY A 99 6.26 4.73 -21.37
CA GLY A 99 5.74 3.59 -22.12
C GLY A 99 6.62 2.38 -21.99
N LEU A 100 6.30 1.52 -21.01
CA LEU A 100 7.01 0.28 -20.66
C LEU A 100 8.35 0.18 -21.40
N HIS A 101 9.37 0.96 -21.00
CA HIS A 101 10.73 0.86 -21.58
C HIS A 101 11.42 -0.48 -21.18
N ALA A 102 10.60 -1.51 -20.95
CA ALA A 102 10.82 -2.88 -21.38
C ALA A 102 11.28 -2.87 -22.84
N ASN A 103 12.55 -2.57 -23.03
CA ASN A 103 13.36 -3.12 -24.09
C ASN A 103 13.38 -4.65 -23.91
N PHE A 104 12.23 -5.31 -24.06
CA PHE A 104 12.12 -6.76 -24.01
C PHE A 104 12.63 -7.37 -25.31
N PHE A 105 12.68 -6.60 -26.40
CA PHE A 105 13.36 -6.95 -27.64
C PHE A 105 13.92 -5.70 -28.31
N HIS A 106 15.23 -5.66 -28.51
CA HIS A 106 15.82 -4.94 -29.64
C HIS A 106 15.75 -5.91 -30.83
N PRO A 107 14.83 -5.77 -31.80
CA PRO A 107 15.11 -6.27 -33.13
C PRO A 107 16.15 -5.35 -33.76
N GLU A 108 17.19 -5.97 -34.30
CA GLU A 108 18.23 -5.36 -35.14
C GLU A 108 17.68 -4.58 -36.34
#